data_AF-A0A2G1YXE4-F1
#
_entry.id   AF-A0A2G1YXE4-F1
#
_cell.length_a   1.000
_cell.length_b   1.000
_cell.length_c   1.000
_cell.angle_alpha   90.00
_cell.angle_beta   90.00
_cell.angle_gamma   90.00
#
_symmetry.space_group_name_H-M   'P 1'
#
loop_
_entity.id
_entity.type
_entity.pdbx_description
1 polymer ?
#
loop_
_entity_poly.entity_id
_entity_poly.type
_entity_poly.pdbx_seq_one_letter_code
_entity_poly.pdbx_strand_id
1 'polypeptide(L)'
;MEALQKGAWRPDQVIDWMMGGLRREEFYILCPDNEVSPEIDRKRILWAATDITENRLPLSRWHGGYDNEYEQFNPDKFHNR
;
A
#
# COMPACT_ATOMS: atom_id res chain seq x y z
N MET A 1 -24.52 -11.57 -14.46
CA MET A 1 -23.25 -10.82 -14.40
C MET A 1 -22.40 -11.47 -13.34
N GLU A 2 -21.16 -11.84 -13.64
CA GLU A 2 -20.25 -12.43 -12.64
C GLU A 2 -20.02 -11.44 -11.49
N ALA A 3 -20.05 -11.96 -10.26
CA ALA A 3 -19.68 -11.19 -9.09
C ALA A 3 -18.18 -10.92 -9.14
N LEU A 4 -17.77 -9.66 -9.00
CA LEU A 4 -16.36 -9.32 -8.83
C LEU A 4 -15.83 -9.91 -7.52
N GLN A 5 -14.59 -10.40 -7.56
CA GLN A 5 -13.87 -10.79 -6.36
C GLN A 5 -13.79 -9.60 -5.39
N LYS A 6 -13.86 -9.87 -4.08
CA LYS A 6 -13.69 -8.84 -3.06
C LYS A 6 -12.35 -8.12 -3.29
N GLY A 7 -12.39 -6.79 -3.41
CA GLY A 7 -11.21 -5.95 -3.69
C GLY A 7 -10.92 -5.70 -5.17
N ALA A 8 -11.59 -6.39 -6.10
CA ALA A 8 -11.43 -6.13 -7.53
C ALA A 8 -12.21 -4.86 -7.95
N TRP A 9 -11.53 -3.98 -8.67
CA TRP A 9 -12.13 -2.73 -9.16
C TRP A 9 -12.74 -2.92 -10.54
N ARG A 10 -13.90 -2.31 -10.74
CA ARG A 10 -14.47 -2.12 -12.07
C ARG A 10 -13.74 -0.97 -12.80
N PRO A 11 -13.67 -1.00 -14.14
CA PRO A 11 -13.00 0.05 -14.91
C PRO A 11 -13.49 1.46 -14.59
N ASP A 12 -14.79 1.66 -14.39
CA ASP A 12 -15.38 2.94 -14.03
C ASP A 12 -14.96 3.43 -12.64
N GLN A 13 -14.84 2.52 -11.66
CA GLN A 13 -14.30 2.88 -10.35
C GLN A 13 -12.85 3.40 -10.45
N VAL A 14 -12.02 2.75 -11.29
CA VAL A 14 -10.63 3.17 -11.52
C VAL A 14 -10.58 4.56 -12.13
N ILE A 15 -11.43 4.81 -13.13
CA ILE A 15 -11.53 6.11 -13.80
C ILE A 15 -11.95 7.19 -12.79
N ASP A 16 -12.99 6.96 -12.00
CA ASP A 16 -13.49 7.94 -11.03
C ASP A 16 -12.42 8.33 -10.01
N TRP A 17 -11.67 7.35 -9.50
CA TRP A 17 -10.57 7.58 -8.57
C TRP A 17 -9.41 8.33 -9.21
N MET A 18 -8.98 7.89 -10.40
CA MET A 18 -7.91 8.53 -11.17
C MET A 18 -8.24 9.99 -11.46
N MET A 19 -9.46 10.30 -11.91
CA MET A 19 -9.88 11.67 -12.18
C MET A 19 -9.84 12.53 -10.91
N GLY A 20 -10.10 11.95 -9.75
CA GLY A 20 -9.90 12.60 -8.45
C GLY A 20 -8.44 12.97 -8.19
N GLY A 21 -7.51 12.04 -8.41
CA GLY A 21 -6.07 12.26 -8.24
C GLY A 21 -5.51 13.29 -9.22
N LEU A 22 -5.94 13.25 -10.48
CA LEU A 22 -5.56 14.25 -11.49
C LEU A 22 -6.01 15.67 -11.09
N ARG A 23 -7.22 15.84 -10.54
CA ARG A 23 -7.68 17.14 -10.02
C ARG A 23 -6.87 17.64 -8.82
N ARG A 24 -6.21 16.74 -8.10
CA ARG A 24 -5.29 17.07 -6.99
C ARG A 24 -3.83 17.20 -7.45
N GLU A 25 -3.57 17.13 -8.76
CA GLU A 25 -2.23 17.20 -9.35
C GLU A 25 -1.29 16.10 -8.80
N GLU A 26 -1.84 14.94 -8.46
CA GLU A 26 -1.07 13.80 -7.96
C GLU A 26 -0.38 13.06 -9.11
N PHE A 27 0.95 12.97 -9.07
CA PHE A 27 1.72 12.19 -10.05
C PHE A 27 1.55 10.67 -9.84
N TYR A 28 1.68 10.21 -8.58
CA TYR A 28 1.36 8.84 -8.19
C TYR A 28 0.00 8.79 -7.50
N ILE A 29 -0.97 8.17 -8.16
CA ILE A 29 -2.30 7.93 -7.61
C ILE A 29 -2.32 6.51 -7.04
N LEU A 30 -2.27 6.42 -5.71
CA LEU A 30 -2.34 5.14 -5.02
C LEU A 30 -3.79 4.67 -4.94
N CYS A 31 -4.10 3.56 -5.59
CA CYS A 31 -5.42 2.95 -5.56
C CYS A 31 -5.57 2.06 -4.32
N PRO A 32 -6.64 2.21 -3.52
CA PRO A 32 -6.90 1.33 -2.40
C PRO A 32 -7.32 -0.06 -2.87
N ASP A 33 -6.73 -1.11 -2.28
CA ASP A 33 -7.10 -2.52 -2.53
C ASP A 33 -8.25 -3.00 -1.62
N ASN A 34 -8.67 -2.16 -0.67
CA ASN A 34 -9.63 -2.46 0.40
C ASN A 34 -9.17 -3.55 1.39
N GLU A 35 -7.88 -3.87 1.44
CA GLU A 35 -7.28 -4.74 2.46
C GLU A 35 -6.78 -3.94 3.65
N VAL A 36 -6.16 -2.77 3.41
CA VAL A 36 -5.66 -1.88 4.44
C VAL A 36 -6.03 -0.42 4.19
N SER A 37 -5.78 0.44 5.18
CA SER A 37 -6.01 1.87 5.02
C SER A 37 -4.93 2.50 4.12
N PRO A 38 -5.24 3.62 3.42
CA PRO A 38 -4.26 4.32 2.59
C PRO A 38 -3.00 4.79 3.35
N GLU A 39 -3.11 4.99 4.66
CA GLU A 39 -1.97 5.33 5.52
C GLU A 39 -1.02 4.14 5.69
N ILE A 40 -1.58 2.93 5.87
CA ILE A 40 -0.81 1.70 5.99
C ILE A 40 -0.10 1.39 4.67
N ASP A 41 -0.79 1.52 3.53
CA ASP A 41 -0.17 1.29 2.23
C ASP A 41 1.02 2.22 1.99
N ARG A 42 0.86 3.52 2.26
CA ARG A 42 1.97 4.47 2.12
C ARG A 42 3.18 4.09 2.97
N LYS A 43 2.97 3.61 4.19
CA LYS A 43 4.06 3.13 5.04
C LYS A 43 4.70 1.85 4.50
N ARG A 44 3.92 0.91 3.99
CA ARG A 44 4.44 -0.33 3.38
C ARG A 44 5.24 -0.04 2.12
N ILE A 45 4.80 0.91 1.30
CA ILE A 45 5.55 1.41 0.14
C ILE A 45 6.85 2.06 0.60
N LEU A 46 6.81 2.92 1.62
CA LEU A 46 8.01 3.54 2.18
C LEU A 46 9.01 2.50 2.68
N TRP A 47 8.54 1.49 3.42
CA TRP A 47 9.37 0.38 3.85
C TRP A 47 10.01 -0.36 2.67
N ALA A 48 9.23 -0.71 1.65
CA ALA A 48 9.78 -1.38 0.47
C ALA A 48 10.80 -0.50 -0.27
N ALA A 49 10.58 0.81 -0.34
CA ALA A 49 11.52 1.76 -0.95
C ALA A 49 12.85 1.82 -0.18
N THR A 50 12.81 1.75 1.16
CA THR A 50 14.02 1.73 1.98
C THR A 50 14.80 0.42 1.90
N ASP A 51 14.23 -0.67 1.33
CA ASP A 51 15.03 -1.86 1.02
C ASP A 51 16.19 -1.54 0.09
N ILE A 52 15.96 -0.63 -0.86
CA ILE A 52 16.94 -0.22 -1.86
C ILE A 52 18.04 0.64 -1.22
N THR A 53 17.66 1.58 -0.36
CA THR A 53 18.62 2.54 0.23
C THR A 53 19.47 1.92 1.33
N GLU A 54 18.89 1.00 2.10
CA GLU A 54 19.56 0.32 3.22
C GLU A 54 20.20 -1.03 2.83
N ASN A 55 20.18 -1.37 1.54
CA ASN A 55 20.68 -2.65 1.02
C ASN A 55 20.10 -3.87 1.76
N ARG A 56 18.79 -3.82 2.08
CA ARG A 56 18.07 -4.97 2.66
C ARG A 56 17.68 -5.94 1.56
N LEU A 57 17.44 -7.19 1.95
CA LEU A 57 16.92 -8.18 1.01
C LEU A 57 15.56 -7.74 0.44
N PRO A 58 15.27 -8.04 -0.84
CA PRO A 58 14.00 -7.66 -1.46
C PRO A 58 12.82 -8.26 -0.69
N LEU A 59 11.75 -7.45 -0.54
CA LEU A 59 10.57 -7.82 0.24
C LEU A 59 10.91 -8.11 1.71
N SER A 60 11.79 -7.28 2.29
CA SER A 60 12.34 -7.50 3.64
C SER A 60 11.27 -7.66 4.72
N ARG A 61 10.05 -7.11 4.51
CA ARG A 61 8.91 -7.26 5.43
C ARG A 61 8.47 -8.70 5.69
N TRP A 62 8.80 -9.60 4.77
CA TRP A 62 8.46 -11.03 4.86
C TRP A 62 9.68 -11.89 5.18
N HIS A 63 10.84 -11.27 5.36
CA HIS A 63 12.07 -11.94 5.67
C HIS A 63 12.30 -11.83 7.19
N GLY A 64 12.25 -12.97 7.89
CA GLY A 64 12.30 -13.01 9.36
C GLY A 64 13.52 -12.35 10.02
N GLY A 65 14.57 -12.04 9.25
CA GLY A 65 15.71 -11.25 9.71
C GLY A 65 15.45 -9.75 9.91
N TYR A 66 14.27 -9.22 9.53
CA TYR A 66 13.92 -7.80 9.67
C TYR A 66 12.61 -7.58 10.46
N ASP A 67 12.10 -8.60 11.15
CA ASP A 67 10.83 -8.53 11.87
C ASP A 67 10.84 -7.45 12.96
N ASN A 68 11.95 -7.35 13.71
CA ASN A 68 12.11 -6.35 14.77
C ASN A 68 12.11 -4.93 14.21
N GLU A 69 12.85 -4.69 13.13
CA GLU A 69 12.92 -3.40 12.46
C GLU A 69 11.56 -3.03 11.85
N TYR A 70 10.84 -4.00 11.29
CA TYR A 70 9.50 -3.80 10.72
C TYR A 70 8.48 -3.45 11.82
N GLU A 71 8.52 -4.16 12.94
CA GLU A 71 7.67 -3.88 14.11
C GLU A 71 7.96 -2.48 14.68
N GLN A 72 9.23 -2.09 14.80
CA GLN A 72 9.63 -0.76 15.28
C GLN A 72 9.21 0.35 14.31
N PHE A 73 9.35 0.12 13.00
CA PHE A 73 8.84 1.04 11.97
C PHE A 73 7.31 1.18 12.03
N ASN A 74 6.64 0.15 12.56
CA ASN A 74 5.26 0.20 12.99
C ASN A 74 4.28 0.64 11.88
N PRO A 75 4.29 -0.04 10.72
CA PRO A 75 3.42 0.28 9.59
C PRO A 75 1.95 -0.07 9.87
N ASP A 76 1.67 -1.10 10.66
CA ASP A 76 0.35 -1.70 10.82
C ASP A 76 -0.41 -1.25 12.11
N LYS A 77 0.11 -0.28 12.88
CA LYS A 77 -0.43 0.16 14.20
C LYS A 77 -1.93 0.50 14.23
N PHE A 78 -2.50 0.86 13.08
CA PHE A 78 -3.87 1.35 12.99
C PHE A 78 -4.90 0.25 12.72
N HIS A 79 -4.48 -1.02 12.61
CA HIS A 79 -5.41 -2.15 12.41
C HIS A 79 -6.05 -2.68 13.72
N ASN A 80 -5.69 -2.10 14.87
CA ASN A 80 -6.35 -2.37 16.16
C ASN A 80 -7.25 -1.20 16.56
N ARG A 81 -8.44 -1.13 15.96
CA ARG A 81 -9.69 -0.65 16.58
C ARG A 81 -10.89 -1.38 16.00
#